data_AF-A0A2V9LP12-F1
#
_entry.id   AF-A0A2V9LP12-F1
#
_cell.length_a   1.000
_cell.length_b   1.000
_cell.length_c   1.000
_cell.angle_alpha   90.00
_cell.angle_beta   90.00
_cell.angle_gamma   90.00
#
_symmetry.space_group_name_H-M   'P 1'
#
loop_
_entity.id
_entity.type
_entity.pdbx_description
1 polymer ?
#
loop_
_entity_poly.entity_id
_entity_poly.type
_entity_poly.pdbx_seq_one_letter_code
_entity_poly.pdbx_strand_id
1 'polypeptide(L)' 'MPKAKTGTSLETLEHKLGEIAEECKAMESLAHKLARAKRGNEAYFDLLAQIAVSGNVLTAKLQSLENMIEDVEDAMPDEP' A
#
# COMPACT_ATOMS: atom_id res chain seq x y z
N MET A 1 28.92 6.04 17.78
CA MET A 1 28.34 6.04 16.42
C MET A 1 26.93 5.50 16.48
N PRO A 2 25.87 6.26 16.18
CA PRO A 2 24.52 5.71 16.13
C PRO A 2 24.29 5.08 14.75
N LYS A 3 24.69 3.81 14.59
CA LYS A 3 24.46 3.02 13.36
C LYS A 3 23.08 2.31 13.33
N ALA A 4 22.21 2.55 14.31
CA ALA A 4 21.01 1.76 14.53
C ALA A 4 19.75 2.30 13.83
N LYS A 5 19.67 3.59 13.47
CA LYS A 5 18.43 4.19 12.94
C LYS A 5 18.10 3.72 11.52
N THR A 6 19.11 3.59 10.66
CA THR A 6 18.94 3.25 9.24
C THR A 6 18.56 1.79 9.01
N GLY A 7 18.98 0.88 9.91
CA GLY A 7 18.59 -0.53 9.84
C GLY A 7 17.09 -0.72 10.13
N THR A 8 16.59 -0.06 11.18
CA THR A 8 15.16 -0.11 11.55
C THR A 8 14.27 0.59 10.51
N SER A 9 14.74 1.65 9.84
CA SER A 9 13.96 2.33 8.80
C SER A 9 13.80 1.48 7.54
N LEU A 10 14.84 0.74 7.12
CA LEU A 10 14.77 -0.17 5.97
C LEU A 10 13.83 -1.36 6.21
N GLU A 11 13.92 -2.01 7.37
CA GLU A 11 12.99 -3.10 7.73
C GLU A 11 11.54 -2.62 7.76
N THR A 12 11.31 -1.38 8.22
CA THR A 12 9.99 -0.77 8.24
C THR A 12 9.47 -0.48 6.83
N LEU A 13 10.33 -0.01 5.92
CA LEU A 13 10.01 0.18 4.50
C LEU A 13 9.63 -1.15 3.82
N GLU A 14 10.42 -2.20 4.02
CA GLU A 14 10.15 -3.54 3.47
C GLU A 14 8.83 -4.09 4.00
N HIS A 15 8.55 -3.93 5.30
CA HIS A 15 7.27 -4.31 5.88
C HIS A 15 6.10 -3.57 5.22
N LYS A 16 6.26 -2.25 4.98
CA LYS A 16 5.21 -1.44 4.34
C LYS A 16 4.96 -1.87 2.89
N LEU A 17 6.02 -2.19 2.15
CA LEU A 17 5.91 -2.75 0.80
C LEU A 17 5.13 -4.08 0.82
N GLY A 18 5.38 -4.93 1.82
CA GLY A 18 4.59 -6.14 2.05
C GLY A 18 3.11 -5.86 2.27
N GLU A 19 2.78 -4.90 3.14
CA GLU A 19 1.38 -4.50 3.36
C GLU A 19 0.69 -3.99 2.09
N ILE A 20 1.40 -3.21 1.27
CA ILE A 20 0.90 -2.68 -0.01
C ILE A 20 0.64 -3.83 -0.99
N ALA A 21 1.57 -4.79 -1.07
CA ALA A 21 1.41 -5.95 -1.94
C ALA A 21 0.19 -6.81 -1.54
N GLU A 22 -0.06 -7.00 -0.25
CA GLU A 22 -1.25 -7.71 0.23
C GLU A 22 -2.54 -6.97 -0.10
N GLU A 23 -2.57 -5.64 0.05
CA GLU A 23 -3.74 -4.83 -0.35
C GLU A 23 -4.00 -4.91 -1.86
N CYS A 24 -2.94 -4.89 -2.70
CA CYS A 24 -3.06 -5.08 -4.14
C CYS A 24 -3.68 -6.44 -4.50
N LYS A 25 -3.28 -7.53 -3.82
CA LYS A 25 -3.89 -8.86 -4.01
C LYS A 25 -5.35 -8.88 -3.58
N ALA A 26 -5.71 -8.20 -2.50
CA ALA A 26 -7.10 -8.08 -2.05
C ALA A 26 -7.95 -7.35 -3.12
N MET A 27 -7.42 -6.27 -3.68
CA MET A 27 -8.07 -5.51 -4.75
C MET A 27 -8.23 -6.34 -6.03
N GLU A 28 -7.21 -7.10 -6.42
CA GLU A 28 -7.29 -8.03 -7.56
C GLU A 28 -8.41 -9.07 -7.36
N SER A 29 -8.50 -9.63 -6.15
CA SER A 29 -9.57 -10.57 -5.79
C SER A 29 -10.97 -9.94 -5.91
N LEU A 30 -11.14 -8.70 -5.46
CA LEU A 30 -12.39 -7.96 -5.60
C LEU A 30 -12.72 -7.68 -7.07
N ALA A 31 -11.73 -7.31 -7.89
CA ALA A 31 -11.90 -7.09 -9.32
C ALA A 31 -12.35 -8.39 -10.03
N HIS A 32 -11.75 -9.54 -9.70
CA HIS A 32 -12.16 -10.85 -10.22
C HIS A 32 -13.58 -11.26 -9.79
N LYS A 33 -14.01 -10.89 -8.57
CA LYS A 33 -15.40 -11.10 -8.12
C LYS A 33 -16.34 -10.19 -8.91
N LEU A 34 -15.99 -8.92 -9.08
CA LEU A 34 -16.78 -7.93 -9.83
C LEU A 34 -16.98 -8.36 -11.28
N ALA A 35 -15.92 -8.84 -11.94
CA ALA A 35 -15.98 -9.30 -13.33
C ALA A 35 -16.95 -10.47 -13.54
N ARG A 36 -17.16 -11.30 -12.52
CA ARG A 36 -18.08 -12.44 -12.54
C ARG A 36 -19.49 -12.09 -12.04
N ALA A 37 -19.65 -10.95 -11.36
CA ALA A 37 -20.93 -10.52 -10.83
C ALA A 37 -21.84 -10.00 -11.96
N LYS A 38 -23.14 -10.30 -11.86
CA LYS A 38 -24.14 -9.77 -12.79
C LYS A 38 -24.29 -8.27 -12.57
N ARG A 39 -23.97 -7.48 -13.59
CA ARG A 39 -24.09 -6.02 -13.56
C ARG A 39 -25.51 -5.59 -13.14
N GLY A 40 -25.57 -4.58 -12.28
CA GLY A 40 -26.82 -3.96 -11.85
C GLY A 40 -27.56 -4.69 -10.71
N ASN A 41 -26.99 -5.74 -10.11
CA ASN A 41 -27.50 -6.28 -8.85
C ASN A 41 -26.81 -5.62 -7.64
N GLU A 42 -27.41 -5.77 -6.46
CA GLU A 42 -26.91 -5.20 -5.20
C GLU A 42 -25.47 -5.62 -4.91
N ALA A 43 -25.17 -6.92 -5.02
CA ALA A 43 -23.82 -7.46 -4.82
C ALA A 43 -22.75 -6.85 -5.74
N TYR A 44 -23.10 -6.44 -6.96
CA TYR A 44 -22.20 -5.74 -7.87
C TYR A 44 -21.86 -4.34 -7.34
N PHE A 45 -22.83 -3.61 -6.81
CA PHE A 45 -22.60 -2.31 -6.19
C PHE A 45 -21.81 -2.43 -4.88
N ASP A 46 -22.06 -3.46 -4.08
CA ASP A 46 -21.28 -3.74 -2.87
C ASP A 46 -19.81 -4.01 -3.20
N LEU A 47 -19.54 -4.76 -4.28
CA LEU A 47 -18.18 -5.01 -4.75
C LEU A 47 -17.51 -3.71 -5.26
N LEU A 48 -18.23 -2.84 -5.96
CA LEU A 48 -17.71 -1.53 -6.34
C LEU A 48 -17.34 -0.67 -5.13
N ALA A 49 -18.20 -0.65 -4.10
CA ALA A 49 -17.94 0.08 -2.86
C ALA A 49 -16.70 -0.47 -2.15
N GLN A 50 -16.55 -1.81 -2.06
CA GLN A 50 -15.38 -2.45 -1.48
C GLN A 50 -14.10 -2.12 -2.26
N ILE A 51 -14.15 -2.12 -3.60
CA ILE A 51 -13.00 -1.72 -4.44
C ILE A 51 -12.62 -0.27 -4.17
N ALA A 52 -13.59 0.64 -4.07
CA ALA A 52 -13.32 2.04 -3.76
C ALA A 52 -12.65 2.23 -2.39
N VAL A 53 -13.11 1.49 -1.37
CA VAL A 53 -12.51 1.50 -0.03
C VAL A 53 -11.07 0.97 -0.08
N SER A 54 -10.83 -0.18 -0.71
CA SER A 54 -9.50 -0.75 -0.89
C SER A 54 -8.57 0.21 -1.66
N GLY A 55 -9.11 0.92 -2.65
CA GLY A 55 -8.40 1.99 -3.37
C GLY A 55 -7.91 3.10 -2.45
N ASN A 56 -8.78 3.62 -1.60
CA ASN A 56 -8.41 4.66 -0.64
C ASN A 56 -7.37 4.17 0.37
N VAL A 57 -7.47 2.92 0.84
CA VAL A 57 -6.48 2.31 1.73
C VAL A 57 -5.13 2.21 1.03
N LEU A 58 -5.10 1.76 -0.22
CA LEU A 58 -3.88 1.65 -1.01
C LEU A 58 -3.23 3.01 -1.23
N THR A 59 -4.01 4.04 -1.60
CA THR A 59 -3.52 5.42 -1.74
C THR A 59 -2.89 5.92 -0.44
N ALA A 60 -3.55 5.72 0.71
CA ALA A 60 -3.01 6.14 2.00
C ALA A 60 -1.70 5.41 2.36
N LYS A 61 -1.62 4.10 2.05
CA LYS A 61 -0.39 3.31 2.27
C LYS A 61 0.75 3.75 1.36
N LEU A 62 0.47 4.05 0.09
CA LEU A 62 1.46 4.57 -0.86
C LEU A 62 1.99 5.94 -0.42
N GLN A 63 1.11 6.87 -0.02
CA GLN A 63 1.55 8.17 0.50
C GLN A 63 2.44 8.00 1.74
N SER A 64 2.08 7.08 2.64
CA SER A 64 2.91 6.78 3.81
C SER A 64 4.27 6.18 3.42
N LEU A 65 4.33 5.39 2.34
CA LEU A 65 5.59 4.85 1.83
C LEU A 65 6.46 5.94 1.22
N GLU A 66 5.89 6.82 0.39
CA GLU A 66 6.59 7.96 -0.21
C GLU A 66 7.26 8.82 0.87
N ASN A 67 6.51 9.22 1.89
CA ASN A 67 7.06 10.02 3.00
C ASN A 67 8.21 9.29 3.73
N MET A 68 8.13 7.97 3.88
CA MET A 68 9.21 7.20 4.52
C MET A 68 10.45 7.07 3.63
N ILE A 69 10.27 7.04 2.30
CA ILE A 69 11.40 7.05 1.36
C ILE A 69 12.10 8.41 1.44
N GLU A 70 11.35 9.51 1.41
CA GLU A 70 11.89 10.86 1.58
C GLU A 70 12.65 11.01 2.91
N ASP A 71 12.06 10.55 4.02
CA ASP A 71 12.72 10.57 5.34
C ASP A 71 14.04 9.77 5.36
N VAL A 72 14.11 8.66 4.61
CA VAL A 72 15.33 7.84 4.52
C VAL A 72 16.36 8.50 3.62
N GLU A 73 15.95 9.08 2.49
CA GLU A 73 16.83 9.84 1.59
C GLU A 73 17.43 11.05 2.30
N ASP A 74 16.63 11.83 3.04
CA ASP A 74 17.09 12.99 3.83
C ASP A 74 18.02 12.58 4.99
N ALA A 75 17.87 11.35 5.50
CA ALA A 75 18.73 10.79 6.55
C ALA A 75 20.02 10.19 6.00
N MET A 76 20.16 10.03 4.68
CA MET A 76 21.42 9.62 4.07
C MET A 76 22.40 10.79 4.16
N PRO A 77 23.61 10.59 4.69
CA PRO A 77 24.63 11.63 4.64
C PRO A 77 24.92 11.95 3.17
N ASP A 78 24.93 13.23 2.82
CA ASP A 78 25.62 13.69 1.61
C ASP A 78 26.99 13.01 1.61
N GLU A 79 27.35 12.31 0.52
CA GLU A 79 28.60 11.55 0.44
C GLU A 79 29.83 12.36 0.90
N PRO A 80 30.90 11.68 1.41
CA PRO A 80 31.98 12.26 2.22
C PRO A 80 32.73 13.48 1.68
#